data_AF-A0A816DPW0-F1
#
_entry.id   AF-A0A816DPW0-F1
#
_cell.length_a   1.000
_cell.length_b   1.000
_cell.length_c   1.000
_cell.angle_alpha   90.00
_cell.angle_beta   90.00
_cell.angle_gamma   90.00
#
_symmetry.space_group_name_H-M   'P 1'
#
loop_
_entity.id
_entity.type
_entity.pdbx_description
1 polymer ?
#
loop_
_entity_poly.entity_id
_entity_poly.type
_entity_poly.pdbx_seq_one_letter_code
_entity_poly.pdbx_strand_id
1 'polypeptide(L)'
;MKKIFIHQIEITPPTRPNRLTPNEIACARQIRLRELRMWKITREIIFYISFLSLLSVIVYSNHNENASFQVRHLRKSFSVKISSMNEYWEWLEEDFVGKIRAHKWYNGKNVEYLRGYLNDTSNRLLGWALMKQSRIRTQLCPRRIKFVEMIFCERVIGTDVSADQISHAISKDNVEYRCSPGEDLSFLESNSVDLITIATALHWLDVEKFFQEVKRVLKPQTGVLAVWTYTFGSLDNSDADIVYKEFHQTTLQPYQNERQYIINAYYEPLLAIFPYKSSLEQYTIEFRAEATLEQFLGTLETASPAQTYRKQNGEQKYQEMFNTLRQKFIQSYLKSEGQNDNEQPIDANHIKITHLRPIRLYLFFNEGWISNSDVYEYQYEYAYYTEPENVTRQRFSWMELYSRPYLYKRNPDQPLQCDSNPILAETDLPGADFLSIIPSAADPSECNTLCCRYASC
;
A
#
# COMPACT_ATOMS: atom_id res chain seq x y z
N MET A 1 78.87 -69.38 -66.49
CA MET A 1 78.80 -68.39 -67.59
C MET A 1 78.36 -67.05 -67.02
N LYS A 2 79.09 -65.97 -67.38
CA LYS A 2 78.92 -64.58 -66.93
C LYS A 2 77.54 -63.99 -67.26
N LYS A 3 77.14 -62.96 -66.50
CA LYS A 3 76.66 -61.60 -66.90
C LYS A 3 75.68 -61.07 -65.83
N ILE A 4 75.58 -59.80 -65.43
CA ILE A 4 76.20 -58.50 -65.76
C ILE A 4 75.92 -57.58 -64.55
N PHE A 5 76.88 -56.70 -64.23
CA PHE A 5 76.74 -55.59 -63.28
C PHE A 5 76.12 -54.36 -63.97
N ILE A 6 75.16 -53.70 -63.33
CA ILE A 6 74.82 -52.29 -63.56
C ILE A 6 74.55 -51.65 -62.19
N HIS A 7 75.44 -50.76 -61.74
CA HIS A 7 75.16 -49.85 -60.64
C HIS A 7 74.82 -48.48 -61.22
N GLN A 8 73.63 -47.99 -60.90
CA GLN A 8 73.11 -46.69 -61.30
C GLN A 8 73.77 -45.56 -60.51
N ILE A 9 74.04 -44.48 -61.22
CA ILE A 9 74.58 -43.20 -60.75
C ILE A 9 73.49 -42.45 -59.97
N GLU A 10 73.76 -42.03 -58.73
CA GLU A 10 72.91 -41.10 -57.98
C GLU A 10 73.13 -39.65 -58.47
N ILE A 11 72.07 -39.05 -59.01
CA ILE A 11 71.99 -37.63 -59.34
C ILE A 11 71.27 -36.94 -58.17
N THR A 12 71.95 -36.04 -57.46
CA THR A 12 71.33 -35.22 -56.41
C THR A 12 70.43 -34.13 -57.02
N PRO A 13 69.16 -34.00 -56.60
CA PRO A 13 68.27 -32.94 -57.07
C PRO A 13 68.46 -31.62 -56.29
N PRO A 14 68.08 -30.48 -56.88
CA PRO A 14 68.50 -29.14 -56.45
C PRO A 14 67.75 -28.64 -55.20
N THR A 15 68.41 -27.76 -54.44
CA THR A 15 67.88 -27.06 -53.27
C THR A 15 66.62 -26.27 -53.61
N ARG A 16 65.50 -26.59 -52.94
CA ARG A 16 64.22 -25.89 -53.10
C ARG A 16 64.22 -24.53 -52.39
N PRO A 17 63.49 -23.54 -52.95
CA PRO A 17 63.56 -22.12 -52.58
C PRO A 17 62.90 -21.84 -51.22
N ASN A 18 63.33 -20.75 -50.57
CA ASN A 18 62.82 -20.14 -49.33
C ASN A 18 61.29 -20.28 -49.17
N ARG A 19 60.85 -21.43 -48.64
CA ARG A 19 59.52 -21.62 -48.10
C ARG A 19 59.62 -21.36 -46.61
N LEU A 20 58.97 -20.28 -46.17
CA LEU A 20 58.74 -20.03 -44.75
C LEU A 20 58.25 -21.32 -44.11
N THR A 21 58.89 -21.69 -43.01
CA THR A 21 58.57 -22.89 -42.25
C THR A 21 57.12 -22.82 -41.77
N PRO A 22 56.46 -23.97 -41.54
CA PRO A 22 55.10 -23.99 -40.99
C PRO A 22 54.94 -23.17 -39.70
N ASN A 23 56.00 -23.09 -38.89
CA ASN A 23 56.05 -22.31 -37.66
C ASN A 23 56.10 -20.79 -37.94
N GLU A 24 56.86 -20.34 -38.93
CA GLU A 24 56.88 -18.93 -39.34
C GLU A 24 55.54 -18.50 -39.94
N ILE A 25 54.88 -19.38 -40.71
CA ILE A 25 53.53 -19.13 -41.24
C ILE A 25 52.51 -19.05 -40.09
N ALA A 26 52.61 -19.92 -39.09
CA ALA A 26 51.74 -19.88 -37.91
C ALA A 26 51.96 -18.59 -37.09
N CYS A 27 53.22 -18.18 -36.90
CA CYS A 27 53.58 -16.93 -36.23
C CYS A 27 53.03 -15.70 -36.99
N ALA A 28 53.24 -15.63 -38.30
CA ALA A 28 52.72 -14.56 -39.15
C ALA A 28 51.18 -14.50 -39.14
N ARG A 29 50.50 -15.66 -39.13
CA ARG A 29 49.04 -15.73 -38.97
C ARG A 29 48.58 -15.19 -37.61
N GLN A 30 49.28 -15.52 -36.53
CA GLN A 30 48.95 -14.99 -35.19
C GLN A 30 49.16 -13.48 -35.10
N ILE A 31 50.25 -12.95 -35.67
CA ILE A 31 50.50 -11.50 -35.75
C ILE A 31 49.37 -10.82 -36.53
N ARG A 32 49.01 -11.37 -37.70
CA ARG A 32 47.91 -10.84 -38.52
C ARG A 32 46.56 -10.87 -37.79
N LEU A 33 46.27 -11.92 -37.03
CA LEU A 33 45.05 -11.99 -36.21
C LEU A 33 45.05 -10.93 -35.10
N ARG A 34 46.22 -10.65 -34.48
CA ARG A 34 46.37 -9.56 -33.51
C ARG A 34 46.16 -8.20 -34.16
N GLU A 35 46.75 -7.94 -35.33
CA GLU A 35 46.54 -6.71 -36.09
C GLU A 35 45.07 -6.48 -36.43
N LEU A 36 44.36 -7.51 -36.91
CA LEU A 36 42.95 -7.42 -37.24
C LEU A 36 42.08 -7.15 -36.01
N ARG A 37 42.40 -7.77 -34.86
CA ARG A 37 41.73 -7.48 -33.58
C ARG A 37 41.99 -6.06 -33.12
N MET A 38 43.25 -5.60 -33.16
CA MET A 38 43.63 -4.24 -32.80
C MET A 38 42.92 -3.21 -33.68
N TRP A 39 42.85 -3.44 -35.00
CA TRP A 39 42.17 -2.53 -35.92
C TRP A 39 40.66 -2.45 -35.65
N LYS A 40 40.03 -3.58 -35.32
CA LYS A 40 38.61 -3.60 -34.90
C LYS A 40 38.39 -2.76 -33.64
N ILE A 41 39.22 -2.95 -32.61
CA ILE A 41 39.15 -2.21 -31.34
C ILE A 41 39.40 -0.71 -31.58
N THR A 42 40.45 -0.35 -32.32
CA THR A 42 40.75 1.06 -32.64
C THR A 42 39.60 1.74 -33.39
N ARG A 43 38.97 1.04 -34.34
CA ARG A 43 37.79 1.57 -35.06
C ARG A 43 36.60 1.81 -34.13
N GLU A 44 36.34 0.90 -33.20
CA GLU A 44 35.30 1.09 -32.19
C GLU A 44 35.62 2.28 -31.27
N ILE A 45 36.87 2.42 -30.80
CA ILE A 45 37.31 3.56 -29.98
C ILE A 45 37.13 4.89 -30.72
N ILE A 46 37.53 4.99 -31.99
CA ILE A 46 37.35 6.22 -32.78
C ILE A 46 35.87 6.59 -32.89
N PHE A 47 34.99 5.60 -33.10
CA PHE A 47 33.55 5.82 -33.13
C PHE A 47 33.00 6.30 -31.77
N TYR A 48 33.45 5.72 -30.66
CA TYR A 48 33.04 6.19 -29.33
C TYR A 48 33.55 7.59 -29.02
N ILE A 49 34.78 7.94 -29.40
CA ILE A 49 35.33 9.29 -29.20
C ILE A 49 34.56 10.32 -30.03
N SER A 50 34.24 10.02 -31.30
CA SER A 50 33.46 10.92 -32.13
C SER A 50 32.03 11.08 -31.60
N PHE A 51 31.40 9.98 -31.16
CA PHE A 51 30.10 9.99 -30.52
C PHE A 51 30.08 10.82 -29.23
N LEU A 52 31.07 10.63 -28.35
CA LEU A 52 31.18 11.39 -27.09
C LEU A 52 31.38 12.88 -27.38
N SER A 53 32.21 13.21 -28.37
CA SER A 53 32.46 14.59 -28.77
C SER A 53 31.17 15.26 -29.29
N LEU A 54 30.39 14.54 -30.11
CA LEU A 54 29.12 15.02 -30.62
C LEU A 54 28.09 15.17 -29.49
N LEU A 55 28.03 14.23 -28.56
CA LEU A 55 27.17 14.33 -27.37
C LEU A 55 27.57 15.52 -26.50
N SER A 56 28.87 15.79 -26.35
CA SER A 56 29.38 16.92 -25.58
C SER A 56 28.98 18.24 -26.25
N VAL A 57 29.08 18.34 -27.57
CA VAL A 57 28.58 19.51 -28.31
C VAL A 57 27.08 19.67 -28.12
N ILE A 58 26.27 18.61 -28.22
CA ILE A 58 24.81 18.71 -28.01
C ILE A 58 24.46 19.18 -26.59
N VAL A 59 25.13 18.62 -25.58
CA VAL A 59 24.90 18.98 -24.19
C VAL A 59 25.30 20.44 -23.96
N TYR A 60 26.52 20.83 -24.32
CA TYR A 60 27.02 22.18 -24.02
C TYR A 60 26.47 23.27 -24.96
N SER A 61 26.07 22.95 -26.19
CA SER A 61 25.56 23.94 -27.14
C SER A 61 24.28 24.63 -26.66
N ASN A 62 23.48 23.97 -25.82
CA ASN A 62 22.23 24.52 -25.30
C ASN A 62 22.33 25.00 -23.85
N HIS A 63 23.50 24.90 -23.23
CA HIS A 63 23.73 25.41 -21.88
C HIS A 63 24.28 26.83 -21.92
N ASN A 64 23.48 27.79 -21.45
CA ASN A 64 23.94 29.14 -21.16
C ASN A 64 24.40 29.20 -19.70
N GLU A 65 25.65 29.60 -19.45
CA GLU A 65 26.19 29.78 -18.09
C GLU A 65 25.31 30.72 -17.24
N ASN A 66 24.68 31.70 -17.90
CA ASN A 66 23.84 32.70 -17.25
C ASN A 66 22.43 32.22 -16.90
N ALA A 67 22.00 31.04 -17.36
CA ALA A 67 20.68 30.48 -17.01
C ALA A 67 20.53 30.30 -15.50
N SER A 68 21.63 29.93 -14.82
CA SER A 68 21.67 29.79 -13.36
C SER A 68 21.39 31.11 -12.62
N PHE A 69 21.92 32.23 -13.13
CA PHE A 69 21.69 33.56 -12.56
C PHE A 69 20.23 33.99 -12.72
N GLN A 70 19.59 33.67 -13.85
CA GLN A 70 18.16 33.97 -14.06
C GLN A 70 17.27 33.19 -13.07
N VAL A 71 17.52 31.89 -12.90
CA VAL A 71 16.79 31.08 -11.90
C VAL A 71 17.03 31.59 -10.48
N ARG A 72 18.26 31.98 -10.15
CA ARG A 72 18.59 32.53 -8.83
C ARG A 72 17.91 33.87 -8.57
N HIS A 73 17.86 34.74 -9.58
CA HIS A 73 17.15 36.02 -9.53
C HIS A 73 15.66 35.82 -9.29
N LEU A 74 15.01 34.93 -10.05
CA LEU A 74 13.58 34.62 -9.86
C LEU A 74 13.31 33.99 -8.49
N ARG A 75 14.12 33.02 -8.05
CA ARG A 75 13.99 32.45 -6.70
C ARG A 75 14.15 33.49 -5.62
N LYS A 76 15.18 34.35 -5.69
CA LYS A 76 15.39 35.41 -4.70
C LYS A 76 14.23 36.41 -4.69
N SER A 77 13.64 36.68 -5.85
CA SER A 77 12.53 37.63 -5.99
C SER A 77 11.25 37.09 -5.37
N PHE A 78 10.91 35.80 -5.56
CA PHE A 78 9.62 35.24 -5.13
C PHE A 78 9.68 34.29 -3.92
N SER A 79 10.87 33.97 -3.41
CA SER A 79 11.02 33.11 -2.24
C SER A 79 10.64 33.86 -0.97
N VAL A 80 9.67 33.32 -0.23
CA VAL A 80 9.19 33.85 1.04
C VAL A 80 8.97 32.70 2.03
N LYS A 81 9.09 32.98 3.32
CA LYS A 81 8.65 32.08 4.39
C LYS A 81 7.35 32.64 4.95
N ILE A 82 6.27 31.90 4.81
CA ILE A 82 4.93 32.27 5.29
C ILE A 82 4.50 31.19 6.27
N SER A 83 4.04 31.61 7.44
CA SER A 83 3.63 30.71 8.52
C SER A 83 2.16 30.86 8.92
N SER A 84 1.51 31.97 8.52
CA SER A 84 0.10 32.25 8.81
C SER A 84 -0.69 32.69 7.58
N MET A 85 -2.02 32.62 7.67
CA MET A 85 -2.92 33.04 6.59
C MET A 85 -2.85 34.56 6.35
N ASN A 86 -2.66 35.35 7.40
CA ASN A 86 -2.54 36.81 7.28
C ASN A 86 -1.24 37.18 6.58
N GLU A 87 -0.12 36.55 6.97
CA GLU A 87 1.17 36.70 6.28
C GLU A 87 1.08 36.32 4.80
N TYR A 88 0.27 35.31 4.44
CA TYR A 88 0.05 34.94 3.05
C TYR A 88 -0.61 36.07 2.24
N TRP A 89 -1.67 36.67 2.77
CA TRP A 89 -2.39 37.74 2.07
C TRP A 89 -1.58 39.03 1.99
N GLU A 90 -0.90 39.41 3.08
CA GLU A 90 0.01 40.56 3.09
C GLU A 90 1.13 40.38 2.05
N TRP A 91 1.77 39.19 2.00
CA TRP A 91 2.77 38.89 0.98
C TRP A 91 2.18 38.96 -0.44
N LEU A 92 0.98 38.40 -0.66
CA LEU A 92 0.38 38.36 -1.98
C LEU A 92 0.10 39.78 -2.50
N GLU A 93 -0.49 40.64 -1.68
CA GLU A 93 -0.93 41.98 -2.06
C GLU A 93 0.22 42.99 -2.12
N GLU A 94 1.12 42.98 -1.14
CA GLU A 94 2.15 44.00 -1.01
C GLU A 94 3.44 43.64 -1.76
N ASP A 95 3.81 42.36 -1.79
CA ASP A 95 5.10 41.92 -2.32
C ASP A 95 4.98 41.21 -3.68
N PHE A 96 4.14 40.18 -3.78
CA PHE A 96 3.99 39.39 -5.01
C PHE A 96 3.42 40.22 -6.17
N VAL A 97 2.28 40.91 -5.95
CA VAL A 97 1.69 41.81 -6.96
C VAL A 97 2.69 42.88 -7.38
N GLY A 98 3.49 43.38 -6.44
CA GLY A 98 4.50 44.40 -6.69
C GLY A 98 5.69 43.91 -7.55
N LYS A 99 5.94 42.60 -7.57
CA LYS A 99 7.05 41.99 -8.32
C LYS A 99 6.63 41.51 -9.71
N ILE A 100 5.37 41.14 -9.90
CA ILE A 100 4.87 40.60 -11.18
C ILE A 100 4.64 41.65 -12.27
N ARG A 101 4.66 42.94 -11.93
CA ARG A 101 4.46 44.04 -12.89
C ARG A 101 5.46 45.17 -12.67
N ALA A 102 5.94 45.74 -13.77
CA ALA A 102 6.78 46.94 -13.74
C ALA A 102 6.05 48.13 -13.11
N HIS A 103 6.64 48.67 -12.03
CA HIS A 103 6.16 49.88 -11.36
C HIS A 103 6.75 51.14 -11.97
N LYS A 104 6.11 52.28 -11.68
CA LYS A 104 6.61 53.61 -12.06
C LYS A 104 8.08 53.77 -11.72
N TRP A 105 8.79 54.52 -12.56
CA TRP A 105 10.17 54.90 -12.32
C TRP A 105 10.31 55.70 -11.02
N TYR A 106 11.53 55.78 -10.48
CA TYR A 106 11.86 56.55 -9.27
C TYR A 106 11.43 58.03 -9.35
N ASN A 107 11.26 58.57 -10.56
CA ASN A 107 10.78 59.93 -10.82
C ASN A 107 9.25 60.03 -10.97
N GLY A 108 8.51 58.97 -10.62
CA GLY A 108 7.05 58.92 -10.69
C GLY A 108 6.48 58.77 -12.11
N LYS A 109 7.32 58.70 -13.16
CA LYS A 109 6.85 58.49 -14.53
C LYS A 109 6.41 57.05 -14.75
N ASN A 110 5.36 56.88 -15.55
CA ASN A 110 4.89 55.56 -15.96
C ASN A 110 5.94 54.87 -16.84
N VAL A 111 5.98 53.54 -16.75
CA VAL A 111 6.86 52.73 -17.57
C VAL A 111 6.14 52.38 -18.87
N GLU A 112 6.35 53.21 -19.88
CA GLU A 112 5.81 52.97 -21.22
C GLU A 112 6.46 51.71 -21.82
N TYR A 113 5.67 50.91 -22.55
CA TYR A 113 6.11 49.67 -23.22
C TYR A 113 6.53 48.47 -22.33
N LEU A 114 6.49 48.59 -20.99
CA LEU A 114 6.87 47.50 -20.07
C LEU A 114 5.70 46.89 -19.27
N ARG A 115 4.44 47.12 -19.68
CA ARG A 115 3.24 46.56 -19.00
C ARG A 115 3.21 45.03 -18.90
N GLY A 116 3.96 44.33 -19.74
CA GLY A 116 4.09 42.87 -19.74
C GLY A 116 5.36 42.36 -19.08
N TYR A 117 6.12 43.19 -18.37
CA TYR A 117 7.38 42.80 -17.73
C TYR A 117 7.23 42.76 -16.21
N LEU A 118 8.01 41.89 -15.57
CA LEU A 118 8.21 41.89 -14.12
C LEU A 118 8.82 43.23 -13.68
N ASN A 119 8.83 43.48 -12.37
CA ASN A 119 9.41 44.71 -11.82
C ASN A 119 10.93 44.84 -12.02
N ASP A 120 11.60 43.78 -12.50
CA ASP A 120 12.99 43.84 -12.95
C ASP A 120 13.16 44.44 -14.36
N THR A 121 12.06 44.80 -15.04
CA THR A 121 12.00 45.39 -16.39
C THR A 121 12.61 44.53 -17.51
N SER A 122 13.00 43.29 -17.20
CA SER A 122 13.82 42.44 -18.08
C SER A 122 13.11 41.13 -18.43
N ASN A 123 12.40 40.54 -17.46
CA ASN A 123 11.65 39.31 -17.66
C ASN A 123 10.22 39.63 -18.09
N ARG A 124 9.80 39.09 -19.24
CA ARG A 124 8.45 39.28 -19.78
C ARG A 124 7.50 38.21 -19.25
N LEU A 125 6.39 38.65 -18.67
CA LEU A 125 5.28 37.80 -18.28
C LEU A 125 4.48 37.39 -19.52
N LEU A 126 4.22 36.08 -19.63
CA LEU A 126 3.32 35.51 -20.64
C LEU A 126 2.04 35.05 -19.95
N GLY A 127 0.90 35.62 -20.37
CA GLY A 127 -0.40 35.33 -19.76
C GLY A 127 -0.62 36.01 -18.40
N TRP A 128 -1.45 35.40 -17.57
CA TRP A 128 -1.82 35.88 -16.24
C TRP A 128 -1.61 34.80 -15.19
N ALA A 129 -1.41 35.21 -13.94
CA ALA A 129 -1.35 34.29 -12.81
C ALA A 129 -2.74 33.67 -12.57
N LEU A 130 -2.78 32.36 -12.33
CA LEU A 130 -3.99 31.61 -11.99
C LEU A 130 -3.86 31.09 -10.55
N MET A 131 -4.81 31.47 -9.69
CA MET A 131 -4.92 30.92 -8.35
C MET A 131 -5.84 29.70 -8.38
N LYS A 132 -5.32 28.54 -8.03
CA LYS A 132 -6.12 27.31 -7.82
C LYS A 132 -6.22 27.05 -6.33
N GLN A 133 -7.44 26.83 -5.84
CA GLN A 133 -7.69 26.53 -4.44
C GLN A 133 -8.33 25.15 -4.32
N SER A 134 -7.78 24.34 -3.41
CA SER A 134 -8.42 23.11 -2.94
C SER A 134 -9.00 23.37 -1.56
N ARG A 135 -10.22 22.87 -1.30
CA ARG A 135 -10.87 22.95 0.00
C ARG A 135 -11.38 21.56 0.36
N ILE A 136 -11.20 21.16 1.61
CA ILE A 136 -11.76 19.93 2.16
C ILE A 136 -13.18 20.24 2.63
N ARG A 137 -14.15 19.37 2.32
CA ARG A 137 -15.51 19.50 2.85
C ARG A 137 -15.48 19.19 4.35
N THR A 138 -15.92 20.12 5.18
CA THR A 138 -15.88 20.04 6.66
C THR A 138 -16.63 18.84 7.25
N GLN A 139 -17.58 18.27 6.51
CA GLN A 139 -18.38 17.12 6.93
C GLN A 139 -17.73 15.76 6.61
N LEU A 140 -16.59 15.72 5.91
CA LEU A 140 -15.83 14.49 5.62
C LEU A 140 -14.87 14.10 6.75
N CYS A 141 -14.71 14.95 7.77
CA CYS A 141 -14.03 14.58 8.99
C CYS A 141 -15.10 14.08 9.96
N PRO A 142 -15.35 12.76 10.09
CA PRO A 142 -16.19 12.28 11.16
C PRO A 142 -15.60 12.82 12.47
N ARG A 143 -16.46 13.38 13.33
CA ARG A 143 -16.08 13.65 14.73
C ARG A 143 -15.53 12.34 15.23
N ARG A 144 -14.22 12.25 15.44
CA ARG A 144 -13.61 11.09 16.12
C ARG A 144 -14.25 11.03 17.49
N ILE A 145 -15.26 10.20 17.64
CA ILE A 145 -15.77 9.79 18.93
C ILE A 145 -14.55 9.21 19.62
N LYS A 146 -14.07 9.87 20.67
CA LYS A 146 -13.09 9.26 21.57
C LYS A 146 -13.81 8.06 22.17
N PHE A 147 -13.57 6.87 21.62
CA PHE A 147 -14.02 5.58 22.13
C PHE A 147 -13.30 5.26 23.46
N VAL A 148 -13.62 6.03 24.51
CA VAL A 148 -13.12 5.80 25.88
C VAL A 148 -14.27 5.83 26.90
N GLU A 149 -15.52 5.72 26.45
CA GLU A 149 -16.62 5.38 27.34
C GLU A 149 -16.86 3.86 27.24
N MET A 150 -16.96 3.19 28.39
CA MET A 150 -17.31 1.77 28.47
C MET A 150 -18.55 1.52 27.62
N ILE A 151 -18.42 0.72 26.57
CA ILE A 151 -19.57 0.27 25.78
C ILE A 151 -20.41 -0.60 26.69
N PHE A 152 -21.57 -0.07 27.12
CA PHE A 152 -22.54 -0.83 27.89
C PHE A 152 -23.59 -1.38 26.92
N CYS A 153 -23.60 -2.71 26.74
CA CYS A 153 -24.62 -3.39 25.97
C CYS A 153 -25.75 -3.84 26.90
N GLU A 154 -26.97 -3.34 26.68
CA GLU A 154 -28.16 -3.77 27.44
C GLU A 154 -28.47 -5.26 27.24
N ARG A 155 -28.17 -5.80 26.04
CA ARG A 155 -28.29 -7.21 25.70
C ARG A 155 -27.08 -7.66 24.89
N VAL A 156 -26.54 -8.82 25.22
CA VAL A 156 -25.41 -9.45 24.52
C VAL A 156 -25.82 -10.86 24.12
N ILE A 157 -25.49 -11.25 22.89
CA ILE A 157 -25.65 -12.62 22.41
C ILE A 157 -24.27 -13.15 22.04
N GLY A 158 -23.83 -14.22 22.71
CA GLY A 158 -22.60 -14.94 22.41
C GLY A 158 -22.89 -16.19 21.59
N THR A 159 -22.24 -16.34 20.44
CA THR A 159 -22.38 -17.52 19.58
C THR A 159 -21.04 -18.25 19.45
N ASP A 160 -21.08 -19.57 19.58
CA ASP A 160 -19.95 -20.45 19.26
C ASP A 160 -20.49 -21.76 18.66
N VAL A 161 -19.72 -22.41 17.79
CA VAL A 161 -20.09 -23.72 17.22
C VAL A 161 -19.91 -24.87 18.22
N SER A 162 -19.11 -24.66 19.26
CA SER A 162 -18.80 -25.66 20.27
C SER A 162 -19.77 -25.58 21.44
N ALA A 163 -20.63 -26.59 21.56
CA ALA A 163 -21.50 -26.76 22.73
C ALA A 163 -20.70 -26.81 24.05
N ASP A 164 -19.48 -27.37 24.02
CA ASP A 164 -18.59 -27.40 25.18
C ASP A 164 -18.07 -26.00 25.57
N GLN A 165 -17.77 -25.12 24.61
CA GLN A 165 -17.41 -23.73 24.92
C GLN A 165 -18.60 -22.99 25.55
N ILE A 166 -19.80 -23.19 24.99
CA ILE A 166 -21.03 -22.61 25.51
C ILE A 166 -21.34 -23.09 26.93
N SER A 167 -21.11 -24.36 27.26
CA SER A 167 -21.37 -24.89 28.60
C SER A 167 -20.42 -24.35 29.67
N HIS A 168 -19.23 -23.88 29.27
CA HIS A 168 -18.24 -23.25 30.17
C HIS A 168 -18.30 -21.71 30.14
N ALA A 169 -19.20 -21.13 29.36
CA ALA A 169 -19.34 -19.69 29.25
C ALA A 169 -19.84 -19.07 30.57
N ILE A 170 -19.34 -17.88 30.89
CA ILE A 170 -19.67 -17.19 32.14
C ILE A 170 -21.11 -16.67 32.07
N SER A 171 -21.98 -17.16 32.95
CA SER A 171 -23.36 -16.68 33.04
C SER A 171 -23.44 -15.24 33.56
N LYS A 172 -24.23 -14.40 32.89
CA LYS A 172 -24.55 -13.02 33.27
C LYS A 172 -25.98 -12.70 32.84
N ASP A 173 -26.65 -11.82 33.60
CA ASP A 173 -28.08 -11.53 33.42
C ASP A 173 -28.45 -10.95 32.05
N ASN A 174 -27.53 -10.21 31.41
CA ASN A 174 -27.73 -9.59 30.11
C ASN A 174 -27.08 -10.34 28.94
N VAL A 175 -26.59 -11.57 29.17
CA VAL A 175 -25.87 -12.37 28.15
C VAL A 175 -26.63 -13.66 27.86
N GLU A 176 -26.96 -13.85 26.58
CA GLU A 176 -27.56 -15.08 26.06
C GLU A 176 -26.53 -15.83 25.21
N TYR A 177 -26.34 -17.12 25.46
CA TYR A 177 -25.41 -17.94 24.67
C TYR A 177 -26.17 -18.88 23.73
N ARG A 178 -25.70 -19.01 22.49
CA ARG A 178 -26.28 -19.90 21.49
C ARG A 178 -25.20 -20.73 20.81
N CYS A 179 -25.46 -22.03 20.67
CA CYS A 179 -24.63 -22.90 19.86
C CYS A 179 -24.99 -22.68 18.38
N SER A 180 -24.23 -21.82 17.70
CA SER A 180 -24.49 -21.40 16.31
C SER A 180 -23.18 -20.97 15.64
N PRO A 181 -22.98 -21.27 14.34
CA PRO A 181 -21.90 -20.65 13.57
C PRO A 181 -22.07 -19.13 13.50
N GLY A 182 -20.96 -18.40 13.40
CA GLY A 182 -20.97 -16.94 13.35
C GLY A 182 -21.58 -16.39 12.06
N GLU A 183 -21.68 -17.23 11.04
CA GLU A 183 -22.24 -16.94 9.71
C GLU A 183 -23.73 -17.27 9.61
N ASP A 184 -24.37 -17.77 10.68
CA ASP A 184 -25.81 -17.94 10.77
C ASP A 184 -26.35 -17.09 11.92
N LEU A 185 -26.85 -15.91 11.55
CA LEU A 185 -27.50 -14.96 12.45
C LEU A 185 -29.00 -14.84 12.12
N SER A 186 -29.59 -15.88 11.54
CA SER A 186 -31.00 -15.92 11.10
C SER A 186 -32.02 -15.63 12.21
N PHE A 187 -31.62 -15.84 13.46
CA PHE A 187 -32.41 -15.52 14.64
C PHE A 187 -32.43 -14.03 15.01
N LEU A 188 -31.69 -13.19 14.29
CA LEU A 188 -31.68 -11.73 14.43
C LEU A 188 -32.39 -11.07 13.26
N GLU A 189 -33.14 -10.02 13.57
CA GLU A 189 -33.77 -9.17 12.57
C GLU A 189 -32.71 -8.34 11.81
N SER A 190 -33.04 -7.94 10.58
CA SER A 190 -32.18 -7.03 9.82
C SER A 190 -32.09 -5.67 10.49
N ASN A 191 -30.93 -5.01 10.41
CA ASN A 191 -30.69 -3.68 11.00
C ASN A 191 -31.01 -3.59 12.51
N SER A 192 -30.74 -4.64 13.28
CA SER A 192 -31.11 -4.74 14.71
C SER A 192 -29.91 -4.69 15.66
N VAL A 193 -28.69 -4.86 15.16
CA VAL A 193 -27.48 -5.01 15.99
C VAL A 193 -26.63 -3.73 15.96
N ASP A 194 -26.28 -3.23 17.15
CA ASP A 194 -25.41 -2.06 17.30
C ASP A 194 -23.92 -2.41 17.15
N LEU A 195 -23.49 -3.55 17.69
CA LEU A 195 -22.09 -3.98 17.71
C LEU A 195 -21.97 -5.48 17.49
N ILE A 196 -21.15 -5.88 16.53
CA ILE A 196 -20.67 -7.26 16.35
C ILE A 196 -19.19 -7.29 16.70
N THR A 197 -18.80 -8.26 17.53
CA THR A 197 -17.40 -8.48 17.89
C THR A 197 -16.92 -9.85 17.42
N ILE A 198 -15.77 -9.89 16.75
CA ILE A 198 -15.05 -11.14 16.46
C ILE A 198 -13.69 -11.08 17.13
N ALA A 199 -13.56 -11.83 18.23
CA ALA A 199 -12.36 -11.90 19.05
C ALA A 199 -11.55 -13.15 18.68
N THR A 200 -10.51 -13.01 17.87
CA THR A 200 -9.62 -14.12 17.46
C THR A 200 -10.29 -15.30 16.76
N ALA A 201 -11.46 -15.14 16.16
CA ALA A 201 -12.19 -16.25 15.51
C ALA A 201 -12.42 -16.11 14.00
N LEU A 202 -12.10 -14.95 13.39
CA LEU A 202 -12.50 -14.66 12.00
C LEU A 202 -11.97 -15.70 10.99
N HIS A 203 -10.74 -16.17 11.19
CA HIS A 203 -10.10 -17.19 10.35
C HIS A 203 -10.80 -18.56 10.35
N TRP A 204 -11.71 -18.83 11.30
CA TRP A 204 -12.52 -20.05 11.28
C TRP A 204 -13.77 -19.95 10.40
N LEU A 205 -14.23 -18.72 10.14
CA LEU A 205 -15.49 -18.47 9.45
C LEU A 205 -15.37 -18.55 7.92
N ASP A 206 -16.47 -18.87 7.26
CA ASP A 206 -16.77 -18.52 5.88
C ASP A 206 -16.98 -17.00 5.82
N VAL A 207 -15.88 -16.28 5.59
CA VAL A 207 -15.85 -14.81 5.68
C VAL A 207 -16.82 -14.12 4.74
N GLU A 208 -17.12 -14.70 3.57
CA GLU A 208 -18.07 -14.12 2.62
C GLU A 208 -19.50 -14.18 3.16
N LYS A 209 -19.93 -15.34 3.65
CA LYS A 209 -21.25 -15.51 4.29
C LYS A 209 -21.34 -14.68 5.57
N PHE A 210 -20.30 -14.70 6.39
CA PHE A 210 -20.23 -13.90 7.60
C PHE A 210 -20.47 -12.41 7.30
N PHE A 211 -19.77 -11.84 6.33
CA PHE A 211 -19.92 -10.44 6.01
C PHE A 211 -21.27 -10.09 5.40
N GLN A 212 -21.92 -11.01 4.68
CA GLN A 212 -23.31 -10.84 4.24
C GLN A 212 -24.28 -10.76 5.42
N GLU A 213 -24.12 -11.61 6.43
CA GLU A 213 -24.94 -11.57 7.63
C GLU A 213 -24.66 -10.32 8.48
N VAL A 214 -23.39 -9.95 8.65
CA VAL A 214 -23.00 -8.68 9.31
C VAL A 214 -23.69 -7.50 8.63
N LYS A 215 -23.64 -7.43 7.30
CA LYS A 215 -24.33 -6.42 6.50
C LYS A 215 -25.82 -6.40 6.78
N ARG A 216 -26.46 -7.57 6.88
CA ARG A 216 -27.91 -7.69 7.07
C ARG A 216 -28.33 -7.22 8.45
N VAL A 217 -27.62 -7.63 9.50
CA VAL A 217 -28.06 -7.43 10.89
C VAL A 217 -27.57 -6.13 11.52
N LEU A 218 -26.44 -5.56 11.09
CA LEU A 218 -25.94 -4.30 11.65
C LEU A 218 -26.86 -3.13 11.32
N LYS A 219 -27.15 -2.29 12.31
CA LYS A 219 -27.88 -1.03 12.12
C LYS A 219 -27.16 -0.12 11.12
N PRO A 220 -27.85 0.49 10.15
CA PRO A 220 -27.25 1.45 9.24
C PRO A 220 -26.86 2.71 10.00
N GLN A 221 -25.81 3.37 9.51
CA GLN A 221 -25.15 4.58 10.03
C GLN A 221 -24.50 4.46 11.41
N THR A 222 -25.01 3.61 12.30
CA THR A 222 -24.56 3.51 13.70
C THR A 222 -23.93 2.17 14.07
N GLY A 223 -24.18 1.11 13.29
CA GLY A 223 -23.68 -0.22 13.58
C GLY A 223 -22.18 -0.36 13.39
N VAL A 224 -21.52 -1.14 14.25
CA VAL A 224 -20.07 -1.37 14.20
C VAL A 224 -19.75 -2.86 14.14
N LEU A 225 -18.84 -3.25 13.25
CA LEU A 225 -18.13 -4.53 13.35
C LEU A 225 -16.73 -4.26 13.91
N ALA A 226 -16.42 -4.86 15.06
CA ALA A 226 -15.10 -4.85 15.66
C ALA A 226 -14.47 -6.25 15.54
N VAL A 227 -13.38 -6.36 14.79
CA VAL A 227 -12.62 -7.59 14.64
C VAL A 227 -11.24 -7.38 15.23
N TRP A 228 -10.78 -8.28 16.09
CA TRP A 228 -9.40 -8.21 16.55
C TRP A 228 -8.74 -9.58 16.64
N THR A 229 -7.42 -9.54 16.52
CA THR A 229 -6.57 -10.70 16.75
C THR A 229 -5.25 -10.27 17.34
N TYR A 230 -4.55 -11.24 17.92
CA TYR A 230 -3.18 -11.08 18.40
C TYR A 230 -2.37 -12.30 17.98
N THR A 231 -1.05 -12.14 17.92
CA THR A 231 -0.13 -13.26 17.77
C THR A 231 0.45 -13.66 19.13
N PHE A 232 1.37 -14.63 19.13
CA PHE A 232 2.02 -15.08 20.35
C PHE A 232 2.83 -13.95 21.06
N GLY A 233 3.16 -12.84 20.41
CA GLY A 233 3.79 -11.68 21.08
C GLY A 233 5.22 -11.93 21.54
N SER A 234 5.63 -11.25 22.62
CA SER A 234 6.98 -11.36 23.21
C SER A 234 6.95 -11.29 24.73
N LEU A 235 8.01 -11.78 25.36
CA LEU A 235 8.23 -11.68 26.81
C LEU A 235 9.18 -10.53 27.14
N ASP A 236 9.10 -10.01 28.37
CA ASP A 236 10.01 -8.99 28.89
C ASP A 236 11.45 -9.48 29.09
N ASN A 237 11.61 -10.74 29.46
CA ASN A 237 12.91 -11.38 29.60
C ASN A 237 13.38 -11.95 28.26
N SER A 238 14.54 -11.49 27.77
CA SER A 238 15.06 -11.87 26.45
C SER A 238 15.45 -13.35 26.32
N ASP A 239 16.01 -13.95 27.38
CA ASP A 239 16.38 -15.37 27.37
C ASP A 239 15.13 -16.25 27.40
N ALA A 240 14.09 -15.83 28.12
CA ALA A 240 12.79 -16.51 28.14
C ALA A 240 12.05 -16.34 26.81
N ASP A 241 12.13 -15.15 26.20
CA ASP A 241 11.51 -14.85 24.91
C ASP A 241 12.08 -15.71 23.76
N ILE A 242 13.38 -16.04 23.81
CA ILE A 242 14.01 -17.00 22.88
C ILE A 242 13.39 -18.39 23.03
N VAL A 243 13.29 -18.89 24.27
CA VAL A 243 12.64 -20.19 24.56
C VAL A 243 11.19 -20.19 24.10
N TYR A 244 10.47 -19.11 24.36
CA TYR A 244 9.09 -18.94 23.98
C TYR A 244 8.88 -18.96 22.45
N LYS A 245 9.72 -18.23 21.70
CA LYS A 245 9.71 -18.24 20.24
C LYS A 245 10.09 -19.60 19.67
N GLU A 246 11.11 -20.26 20.20
CA GLU A 246 11.50 -21.62 19.81
C GLU A 246 10.34 -22.61 20.00
N PHE A 247 9.62 -22.51 21.13
CA PHE A 247 8.46 -23.34 21.40
C PHE A 247 7.37 -23.17 20.33
N HIS A 248 7.02 -21.93 19.97
CA HIS A 248 6.00 -21.67 18.94
C HIS A 248 6.45 -22.01 17.51
N GLN A 249 7.69 -21.67 17.16
CA GLN A 249 8.19 -21.71 15.78
C GLN A 249 8.79 -23.07 15.40
N THR A 250 9.22 -23.86 16.39
CA THR A 250 9.84 -25.17 16.16
C THR A 250 8.99 -26.28 16.74
N THR A 251 8.63 -26.19 18.03
CA THR A 251 7.96 -27.31 18.72
C THR A 251 6.50 -27.45 18.30
N LEU A 252 5.76 -26.34 18.29
CA LEU A 252 4.33 -26.33 17.98
C LEU A 252 4.02 -26.15 16.48
N GLN A 253 4.97 -25.66 15.69
CA GLN A 253 4.75 -25.36 14.26
C GLN A 253 4.19 -26.56 13.46
N PRO A 254 4.66 -27.81 13.64
CA PRO A 254 4.13 -28.96 12.90
C PRO A 254 2.67 -29.30 13.22
N TYR A 255 2.14 -28.80 14.34
CA TYR A 255 0.80 -29.10 14.85
C TYR A 255 -0.18 -27.93 14.62
N GLN A 256 0.27 -26.87 13.95
CA GLN A 256 -0.58 -25.75 13.56
C GLN A 256 -1.55 -26.15 12.45
N ASN A 257 -2.75 -25.60 12.51
CA ASN A 257 -3.70 -25.74 11.40
C ASN A 257 -3.27 -24.86 10.22
N GLU A 258 -3.76 -25.20 9.03
CA GLU A 258 -3.49 -24.47 7.78
C GLU A 258 -3.96 -23.01 7.78
N ARG A 259 -4.81 -22.61 8.74
CA ARG A 259 -5.35 -21.24 8.86
C ARG A 259 -4.55 -20.38 9.85
N GLN A 260 -3.57 -20.94 10.55
CA GLN A 260 -2.77 -20.23 11.54
C GLN A 260 -1.98 -19.05 10.93
N TYR A 261 -1.58 -19.16 9.66
CA TYR A 261 -0.91 -18.05 8.96
C TYR A 261 -1.78 -16.78 8.88
N ILE A 262 -3.11 -16.94 8.85
CA ILE A 262 -4.07 -15.83 8.79
C ILE A 262 -4.01 -15.02 10.09
N ILE A 263 -3.95 -15.69 11.25
CA ILE A 263 -3.74 -15.03 12.55
C ILE A 263 -2.35 -14.39 12.63
N ASN A 264 -1.31 -15.11 12.20
CA ASN A 264 0.07 -14.61 12.27
C ASN A 264 0.27 -13.36 11.42
N ALA A 265 -0.48 -13.25 10.33
CA ALA A 265 -0.57 -12.06 9.49
C ALA A 265 -1.64 -11.06 9.96
N TYR A 266 -2.13 -11.15 11.21
CA TYR A 266 -3.16 -10.27 11.76
C TYR A 266 -4.42 -10.10 10.88
N TYR A 267 -4.85 -11.15 10.19
CA TYR A 267 -5.98 -11.11 9.24
C TYR A 267 -5.77 -10.25 7.99
N GLU A 268 -4.55 -9.76 7.73
CA GLU A 268 -4.19 -9.03 6.49
C GLU A 268 -4.65 -9.76 5.21
N PRO A 269 -4.50 -11.10 5.07
CA PRO A 269 -4.99 -11.81 3.88
C PRO A 269 -6.51 -11.72 3.68
N LEU A 270 -7.28 -11.47 4.74
CA LEU A 270 -8.74 -11.36 4.70
C LEU A 270 -9.21 -9.92 4.43
N LEU A 271 -8.34 -8.92 4.56
CA LEU A 271 -8.69 -7.51 4.35
C LEU A 271 -9.14 -7.18 2.91
N ALA A 272 -8.79 -8.02 1.93
CA ALA A 272 -9.29 -7.87 0.56
C ALA A 272 -10.77 -8.25 0.43
N ILE A 273 -11.26 -9.15 1.29
CA ILE A 273 -12.65 -9.64 1.28
C ILE A 273 -13.52 -8.75 2.19
N PHE A 274 -12.90 -7.97 3.09
CA PHE A 274 -13.62 -6.98 3.87
C PHE A 274 -14.40 -6.06 2.93
N PRO A 275 -15.74 -6.12 2.98
CA PRO A 275 -16.55 -5.55 1.92
C PRO A 275 -16.54 -4.00 1.88
N TYR A 276 -15.93 -3.33 2.87
CA TYR A 276 -15.98 -1.87 3.04
C TYR A 276 -14.62 -1.27 3.45
N LYS A 277 -13.59 -1.51 2.64
CA LYS A 277 -12.21 -1.08 2.91
C LYS A 277 -12.06 0.43 3.14
N SER A 278 -12.94 1.27 2.59
CA SER A 278 -12.88 2.74 2.75
C SER A 278 -13.24 3.23 4.16
N SER A 279 -14.08 2.50 4.89
CA SER A 279 -14.54 2.84 6.24
C SER A 279 -13.88 1.97 7.33
N LEU A 280 -12.81 1.26 6.96
CA LEU A 280 -12.05 0.41 7.85
C LEU A 280 -11.02 1.26 8.61
N GLU A 281 -11.15 1.34 9.92
CA GLU A 281 -10.13 1.89 10.80
C GLU A 281 -9.32 0.77 11.43
N GLN A 282 -7.99 0.95 11.49
CA GLN A 282 -7.07 -0.01 12.09
C GLN A 282 -6.33 0.62 13.27
N TYR A 283 -6.33 -0.10 14.39
CA TYR A 283 -5.63 0.26 15.60
C TYR A 283 -4.71 -0.88 16.03
N THR A 284 -3.59 -0.53 16.67
CA THR A 284 -2.75 -1.49 17.39
C THR A 284 -2.76 -1.08 18.86
N ILE A 285 -3.21 -2.00 19.71
CA ILE A 285 -3.30 -1.82 21.15
C ILE A 285 -2.25 -2.73 21.76
N GLU A 286 -1.31 -2.18 22.51
CA GLU A 286 -0.35 -2.99 23.26
C GLU A 286 -1.02 -3.55 24.51
N PHE A 287 -1.22 -4.86 24.53
CA PHE A 287 -1.71 -5.58 25.69
C PHE A 287 -0.53 -6.10 26.51
N ARG A 288 -0.49 -5.72 27.77
CA ARG A 288 0.50 -6.16 28.76
C ARG A 288 -0.22 -6.96 29.83
N ALA A 289 0.17 -8.22 30.01
CA ALA A 289 -0.30 -9.06 31.10
C ALA A 289 0.86 -9.52 31.96
N GLU A 290 0.67 -9.48 33.27
CA GLU A 290 1.60 -10.06 34.24
C GLU A 290 0.99 -11.35 34.80
N ALA A 291 1.75 -12.43 34.77
CA ALA A 291 1.32 -13.75 35.19
C ALA A 291 2.44 -14.47 35.95
N THR A 292 2.09 -15.42 36.82
CA THR A 292 3.06 -16.38 37.33
C THR A 292 3.49 -17.33 36.22
N LEU A 293 4.63 -18.01 36.39
CA LEU A 293 5.09 -19.03 35.44
C LEU A 293 4.00 -20.08 35.15
N GLU A 294 3.34 -20.59 36.19
CA GLU A 294 2.29 -21.62 36.04
C GLU A 294 1.06 -21.10 35.30
N GLN A 295 0.65 -19.85 35.57
CA GLN A 295 -0.44 -19.21 34.83
C GLN A 295 -0.08 -19.04 33.35
N PHE A 296 1.14 -18.59 33.06
CA PHE A 296 1.61 -18.41 31.70
C PHE A 296 1.69 -19.74 30.94
N LEU A 297 2.28 -20.79 31.53
CA LEU A 297 2.31 -22.14 30.95
C LEU A 297 0.90 -22.67 30.71
N GLY A 298 -0.02 -22.46 31.66
CA GLY A 298 -1.43 -22.81 31.49
C GLY A 298 -2.08 -22.14 30.26
N THR A 299 -1.71 -20.90 29.92
CA THR A 299 -2.18 -20.30 28.67
C THR A 299 -1.64 -21.00 27.43
N LEU A 300 -0.39 -21.45 27.46
CA LEU A 300 0.23 -22.17 26.34
C LEU A 300 -0.36 -23.56 26.16
N GLU A 301 -0.77 -24.20 27.25
CA GLU A 301 -1.51 -25.46 27.22
C GLU A 301 -2.82 -25.33 26.45
N THR A 302 -3.55 -24.22 26.60
CA THR A 302 -4.82 -24.00 25.88
C THR A 302 -4.65 -23.77 24.37
N ALA A 303 -3.43 -23.54 23.89
CA ALA A 303 -3.20 -23.27 22.47
C ALA A 303 -3.60 -24.48 21.61
N SER A 304 -4.36 -24.24 20.54
CA SER A 304 -4.82 -25.29 19.63
C SER A 304 -3.68 -26.23 19.15
N PRO A 305 -2.49 -25.74 18.74
CA PRO A 305 -1.39 -26.62 18.37
C PRO A 305 -0.89 -27.53 19.51
N ALA A 306 -0.91 -27.05 20.77
CA ALA A 306 -0.54 -27.85 21.92
C ALA A 306 -1.57 -28.96 22.19
N GLN A 307 -2.86 -28.67 22.02
CA GLN A 307 -3.91 -29.67 22.10
C GLN A 307 -3.85 -30.68 20.94
N THR A 308 -3.47 -30.24 19.74
CA THR A 308 -3.21 -31.13 18.60
C THR A 308 -2.02 -32.05 18.88
N TYR A 309 -0.92 -31.52 19.41
CA TYR A 309 0.23 -32.33 19.88
C TYR A 309 -0.22 -33.39 20.88
N ARG A 310 -0.99 -32.99 21.90
CA ARG A 310 -1.51 -33.91 22.93
C ARG A 310 -2.30 -35.07 22.32
N LYS A 311 -3.20 -34.77 21.38
CA LYS A 311 -4.02 -35.78 20.70
C LYS A 311 -3.20 -36.73 19.84
N GLN A 312 -2.17 -36.24 19.14
CA GLN A 312 -1.35 -37.05 18.23
C GLN A 312 -0.28 -37.88 18.96
N ASN A 313 0.28 -37.37 20.06
CA ASN A 313 1.46 -37.94 20.71
C ASN A 313 1.14 -38.61 22.05
N GLY A 314 -0.05 -38.38 22.61
CA GLY A 314 -0.50 -38.92 23.88
C GLY A 314 -0.09 -38.07 25.09
N GLU A 315 -0.75 -38.33 26.23
CA GLU A 315 -0.60 -37.55 27.46
C GLU A 315 0.83 -37.50 27.98
N GLN A 316 1.54 -38.64 27.96
CA GLN A 316 2.89 -38.73 28.52
C GLN A 316 3.85 -37.76 27.81
N LYS A 317 3.89 -37.77 26.48
CA LYS A 317 4.75 -36.88 25.70
C LYS A 317 4.37 -35.41 25.84
N TYR A 318 3.07 -35.13 25.96
CA TYR A 318 2.58 -33.78 26.22
C TYR A 318 3.11 -33.25 27.56
N GLN A 319 3.03 -34.05 28.62
CA GLN A 319 3.56 -33.69 29.94
C GLN A 319 5.09 -33.54 29.92
N GLU A 320 5.82 -34.44 29.24
CA GLU A 320 7.27 -34.33 29.08
C GLU A 320 7.68 -33.03 28.35
N MET A 321 6.95 -32.64 27.30
CA MET A 321 7.18 -31.39 26.55
C MET A 321 6.98 -30.16 27.45
N PHE A 322 5.88 -30.07 28.18
CA PHE A 322 5.60 -28.93 29.06
C PHE A 322 6.52 -28.89 30.28
N ASN A 323 6.90 -30.04 30.84
CA ASN A 323 7.91 -30.12 31.90
C ASN A 323 9.27 -29.60 31.40
N THR A 324 9.67 -29.97 30.19
CA THR A 324 10.91 -29.47 29.58
C THR A 324 10.84 -27.96 29.35
N LEU A 325 9.71 -27.46 28.83
CA LEU A 325 9.48 -26.04 28.62
C LEU A 325 9.56 -25.26 29.93
N ARG A 326 8.93 -25.77 30.99
CA ARG A 326 8.98 -25.21 32.34
C ARG A 326 10.42 -25.07 32.86
N GLN A 327 11.23 -26.12 32.72
CA GLN A 327 12.63 -26.08 33.15
C GLN A 327 13.45 -25.06 32.35
N LYS A 328 13.25 -24.99 31.01
CA LYS A 328 13.91 -23.97 30.18
C LYS A 328 13.54 -22.55 30.63
N PHE A 329 12.27 -22.29 30.93
CA PHE A 329 11.85 -20.97 31.44
C PHE A 329 12.51 -20.65 32.77
N ILE A 330 12.49 -21.58 33.74
CA ILE A 330 13.16 -21.38 35.04
C ILE A 330 14.64 -21.02 34.82
N GLN A 331 15.36 -21.78 33.98
CA GLN A 331 16.76 -21.50 33.67
C GLN A 331 16.98 -20.12 33.02
N SER A 332 16.13 -19.71 32.08
CA SER A 332 16.23 -18.39 31.45
C SER A 332 16.06 -17.24 32.43
N TYR A 333 15.14 -17.37 33.40
CA TYR A 333 14.95 -16.35 34.44
C TYR A 333 16.10 -16.34 35.46
N LEU A 334 16.61 -17.51 35.88
CA LEU A 334 17.77 -17.62 36.78
C LEU A 334 19.03 -16.95 36.21
N LYS A 335 19.32 -17.21 34.93
CA LYS A 335 20.48 -16.63 34.24
C LYS A 335 20.42 -15.10 34.19
N SER A 336 19.23 -14.53 34.02
CA SER A 336 19.04 -13.08 33.96
C SER A 336 19.24 -12.36 35.29
N GLU A 337 19.03 -13.06 36.41
CA GLU A 337 19.22 -12.53 37.77
C GLU A 337 20.67 -12.66 38.28
N GLY A 338 21.58 -13.22 37.48
CA GLY A 338 23.00 -13.32 37.82
C GLY A 338 23.34 -14.39 38.87
N GLN A 339 22.42 -15.31 39.16
CA GLN A 339 22.71 -16.45 40.03
C GLN A 339 23.41 -17.57 39.27
N ASN A 340 24.56 -18.00 39.79
CA ASN A 340 25.25 -19.21 39.33
C ASN A 340 24.48 -20.46 39.80
N ASP A 341 24.60 -21.57 39.06
CA ASP A 341 23.92 -22.88 39.24
C ASP A 341 23.98 -23.52 40.66
N ASN A 342 24.62 -22.88 41.64
CA ASN A 342 24.91 -23.42 42.98
C ASN A 342 24.19 -22.71 44.15
N GLU A 343 23.27 -21.77 43.91
CA GLU A 343 22.45 -21.17 44.98
C GLU A 343 21.02 -21.74 45.02
N GLN A 344 20.43 -21.76 46.22
CA GLN A 344 19.20 -22.48 46.60
C GLN A 344 18.09 -22.46 45.54
N PRO A 345 17.28 -23.53 45.42
CA PRO A 345 16.21 -23.60 44.43
C PRO A 345 15.26 -22.42 44.62
N ILE A 346 15.23 -21.51 43.64
CA ILE A 346 14.21 -20.46 43.62
C ILE A 346 12.86 -21.15 43.56
N ASP A 347 11.98 -20.77 44.48
CA ASP A 347 10.59 -21.16 44.41
C ASP A 347 10.00 -20.57 43.13
N ALA A 348 9.72 -21.43 42.14
CA ALA A 348 9.14 -21.09 40.84
C ALA A 348 7.86 -20.22 40.96
N ASN A 349 7.22 -20.21 42.13
CA ASN A 349 6.11 -19.32 42.44
C ASN A 349 6.45 -17.81 42.44
N HIS A 350 7.73 -17.43 42.50
CA HIS A 350 8.17 -16.03 42.47
C HIS A 350 8.46 -15.49 41.06
N ILE A 351 8.53 -16.36 40.04
CA ILE A 351 8.79 -15.94 38.66
C ILE A 351 7.54 -15.23 38.12
N LYS A 352 7.70 -13.94 37.84
CA LYS A 352 6.69 -13.13 37.13
C LYS A 352 7.09 -12.96 35.68
N ILE A 353 6.15 -13.29 34.80
CA ILE A 353 6.31 -13.15 33.35
C ILE A 353 5.46 -11.97 32.91
N THR A 354 6.07 -11.00 32.23
CA THR A 354 5.32 -9.97 31.53
C THR A 354 5.19 -10.37 30.07
N HIS A 355 3.95 -10.62 29.65
CA HIS A 355 3.62 -10.95 28.26
C HIS A 355 3.12 -9.72 27.53
N LEU A 356 3.82 -9.35 26.45
CA LEU A 356 3.48 -8.23 25.57
C LEU A 356 2.88 -8.76 24.27
N ARG A 357 1.64 -8.38 23.98
CA ARG A 357 0.92 -8.75 22.75
C ARG A 357 0.38 -7.50 22.06
N PRO A 358 0.83 -7.19 20.84
CA PRO A 358 0.12 -6.24 20.01
C PRO A 358 -1.21 -6.88 19.60
N ILE A 359 -2.32 -6.29 20.03
CA ILE A 359 -3.66 -6.63 19.53
C ILE A 359 -3.91 -5.72 18.34
N ARG A 360 -4.19 -6.31 17.17
CA ARG A 360 -4.64 -5.56 16.01
C ARG A 360 -6.17 -5.56 15.99
N LEU A 361 -6.73 -4.36 16.07
CA LEU A 361 -8.16 -4.11 16.07
C LEU A 361 -8.54 -3.43 14.74
N TYR A 362 -9.55 -3.98 14.10
CA TYR A 362 -10.18 -3.47 12.90
C TYR A 362 -11.60 -3.07 13.27
N LEU A 363 -11.91 -1.78 13.10
CA LEU A 363 -13.25 -1.24 13.28
C LEU A 363 -13.83 -0.94 11.91
N PHE A 364 -15.03 -1.44 11.67
CA PHE A 364 -15.83 -1.11 10.51
C PHE A 364 -17.12 -0.45 10.97
N PHE A 365 -17.34 0.78 10.50
CA PHE A 365 -18.55 1.54 10.73
C PHE A 365 -19.52 1.33 9.56
N ASN A 366 -20.74 0.91 9.86
CA ASN A 366 -21.80 0.75 8.87
C ASN A 366 -22.36 2.13 8.50
N GLU A 367 -21.58 3.03 7.89
CA GLU A 367 -21.88 4.47 7.68
C GLU A 367 -23.07 4.78 6.74
N GLY A 368 -23.91 3.80 6.42
CA GLY A 368 -24.92 3.92 5.39
C GLY A 368 -24.30 3.63 4.03
N TRP A 369 -24.93 2.73 3.32
CA TRP A 369 -24.48 2.22 2.03
C TRP A 369 -24.45 3.33 0.98
N ILE A 370 -23.27 3.91 0.76
CA ILE A 370 -22.88 4.35 -0.57
C ILE A 370 -21.76 3.42 -0.97
N SER A 371 -22.16 2.24 -1.43
CA SER A 371 -21.28 1.36 -2.16
C SER A 371 -20.73 2.17 -3.34
N ASN A 372 -19.44 2.55 -3.26
CA ASN A 372 -18.75 3.16 -4.39
C ASN A 372 -18.83 2.24 -5.63
N SER A 373 -19.05 0.93 -5.46
CA SER A 373 -19.24 -0.04 -6.54
C SER A 373 -20.69 -0.21 -7.03
N ASP A 374 -21.69 0.41 -6.41
CA ASP A 374 -23.07 0.43 -6.90
C ASP A 374 -23.42 1.72 -7.68
N VAL A 375 -22.53 2.71 -7.68
CA VAL A 375 -22.73 3.98 -8.40
C VAL A 375 -21.56 4.35 -9.34
N TYR A 376 -20.33 3.90 -9.07
CA TYR A 376 -19.15 4.28 -9.85
C TYR A 376 -18.37 3.05 -10.35
N GLU A 377 -18.30 2.90 -11.67
CA GLU A 377 -17.35 2.01 -12.33
C GLU A 377 -16.21 2.87 -12.89
N TYR A 378 -14.97 2.57 -12.51
CA TYR A 378 -13.80 3.26 -13.07
C TYR A 378 -13.53 2.69 -14.46
N GLN A 379 -13.93 3.41 -15.50
CA GLN A 379 -13.47 3.10 -16.85
C GLN A 379 -12.13 3.81 -17.15
N TYR A 380 -11.17 3.03 -17.61
CA TYR A 380 -9.89 3.54 -18.10
C TYR A 380 -10.04 3.88 -19.58
N GLU A 381 -10.02 5.16 -19.93
CA GLU A 381 -9.98 5.60 -21.32
C GLU A 381 -8.53 5.87 -21.74
N TYR A 382 -8.17 5.32 -22.90
CA TYR A 382 -6.86 5.51 -23.52
C TYR A 382 -6.98 6.60 -24.59
N ALA A 383 -6.34 7.75 -24.35
CA ALA A 383 -6.21 8.78 -25.37
C ALA A 383 -4.88 8.57 -26.11
N TYR A 384 -4.98 8.25 -27.40
CA TYR A 384 -3.84 8.11 -28.29
C TYR A 384 -3.56 9.45 -28.96
N TYR A 385 -2.41 10.04 -28.66
CA TYR A 385 -1.98 11.27 -29.30
C TYR A 385 -1.01 10.93 -30.43
N THR A 386 -1.38 11.32 -31.63
CA THR A 386 -0.52 11.29 -32.82
C THR A 386 -0.25 12.72 -33.27
N GLU A 387 1.01 13.03 -33.54
CA GLU A 387 1.40 14.35 -34.07
C GLU A 387 0.67 14.65 -35.39
N PRO A 388 0.28 15.92 -35.64
CA PRO A 388 -0.38 16.34 -36.86
C PRO A 388 0.48 16.09 -38.10
N GLU A 389 -0.17 15.90 -39.26
CA GLU A 389 0.44 15.36 -40.50
C GLU A 389 1.64 16.13 -41.06
N ASN A 390 1.89 17.37 -40.61
CA ASN A 390 2.85 18.29 -41.22
C ASN A 390 4.24 18.32 -40.56
N VAL A 391 4.61 17.34 -39.72
CA VAL A 391 5.92 17.28 -39.06
C VAL A 391 6.82 16.22 -39.72
N THR A 392 8.02 16.62 -40.14
CA THR A 392 8.94 15.84 -41.01
C THR A 392 9.91 14.91 -40.26
N ARG A 393 9.65 14.55 -39.00
CA ARG A 393 10.47 13.59 -38.22
C ARG A 393 9.65 12.34 -37.85
N GLN A 394 10.35 11.26 -37.49
CA GLN A 394 9.75 9.97 -37.16
C GLN A 394 8.58 10.13 -36.17
N ARG A 395 7.41 9.62 -36.55
CA ARG A 395 6.17 9.68 -35.77
C ARG A 395 6.39 9.09 -34.38
N PHE A 396 6.26 9.92 -33.36
CA PHE A 396 6.08 9.43 -31.99
C PHE A 396 4.59 9.45 -31.68
N SER A 397 4.06 8.30 -31.32
CA SER A 397 2.73 8.16 -30.73
C SER A 397 2.93 7.84 -29.25
N TRP A 398 2.32 8.63 -28.37
CA TRP A 398 2.31 8.32 -26.95
C TRP A 398 0.87 8.20 -26.46
N MET A 399 0.73 7.42 -25.40
CA MET A 399 -0.54 7.09 -24.77
C MET A 399 -0.56 7.77 -23.40
N GLU A 400 -1.56 8.60 -23.15
CA GLU A 400 -1.84 9.07 -21.80
C GLU A 400 -3.02 8.28 -21.24
N LEU A 401 -2.82 7.74 -20.05
CA LEU A 401 -3.84 7.04 -19.29
C LEU A 401 -4.59 8.07 -18.45
N TYR A 402 -5.88 8.29 -18.74
CA TYR A 402 -6.73 9.13 -17.91
C TYR A 402 -7.69 8.26 -17.11
N SER A 403 -7.67 8.40 -15.78
CA SER A 403 -8.71 7.89 -14.90
C SER A 403 -9.84 8.92 -14.84
N ARG A 404 -11.02 8.59 -15.37
CA ARG A 404 -12.22 9.42 -15.25
C ARG A 404 -13.31 8.63 -14.52
N PRO A 405 -13.81 9.12 -13.37
CA PRO A 405 -14.98 8.53 -12.73
C PRO A 405 -16.24 8.92 -13.53
N TYR A 406 -16.96 7.93 -14.07
CA TYR A 406 -18.27 8.14 -14.70
C TYR A 406 -19.37 7.54 -13.81
N LEU A 407 -20.58 8.11 -13.89
CA LEU A 407 -21.78 7.68 -13.16
C LEU A 407 -22.71 7.00 -14.18
N TYR A 408 -22.86 5.68 -14.12
CA TYR A 408 -23.74 4.93 -15.04
C TYR A 408 -24.89 4.26 -14.30
N LYS A 409 -26.06 4.24 -14.95
CA LYS A 409 -27.24 3.45 -14.54
C LYS A 409 -27.04 2.00 -14.98
N ARG A 410 -27.15 1.06 -14.04
CA ARG A 410 -26.93 -0.39 -14.27
C ARG A 410 -27.96 -1.06 -15.20
N ASN A 411 -29.04 -0.36 -15.61
CA ASN A 411 -30.11 -0.93 -16.43
C ASN A 411 -30.73 0.11 -17.39
N PRO A 412 -30.40 0.08 -18.71
CA PRO A 412 -30.85 1.09 -19.68
C PRO A 412 -32.36 1.06 -19.97
N ASP A 413 -33.02 -0.09 -19.79
CA ASP A 413 -34.37 -0.34 -20.31
C ASP A 413 -35.50 -0.05 -19.32
N GLN A 414 -35.20 0.47 -18.14
CA GLN A 414 -36.21 0.79 -17.12
C GLN A 414 -36.56 2.29 -17.14
N PRO A 415 -37.78 2.70 -17.54
CA PRO A 415 -38.17 4.11 -17.55
C PRO A 415 -38.24 4.68 -16.13
N LEU A 416 -37.75 5.92 -15.95
CA LEU A 416 -37.87 6.67 -14.70
C LEU A 416 -39.33 7.08 -14.51
N GLN A 417 -39.96 6.65 -13.42
CA GLN A 417 -41.19 7.28 -12.94
C GLN A 417 -40.79 8.55 -12.17
N CYS A 418 -40.98 9.71 -12.79
CA CYS A 418 -40.89 10.98 -12.08
C CYS A 418 -42.11 11.10 -11.15
N ASP A 419 -41.89 11.00 -9.85
CA ASP A 419 -42.94 11.27 -8.88
C ASP A 419 -43.29 12.77 -8.91
N SER A 420 -44.58 13.08 -8.89
CA SER A 420 -45.11 14.45 -8.95
C SER A 420 -44.75 15.32 -7.73
N ASN A 421 -44.20 14.70 -6.67
CA ASN A 421 -43.62 15.37 -5.51
C ASN A 421 -42.34 14.64 -5.06
N PRO A 422 -41.17 14.97 -5.60
CA PRO A 422 -39.92 14.40 -5.12
C PRO A 422 -39.59 15.00 -3.74
N ILE A 423 -39.48 14.14 -2.72
CA ILE A 423 -38.80 14.51 -1.46
C ILE A 423 -37.30 14.41 -1.75
N LEU A 424 -36.69 15.53 -2.13
CA LEU A 424 -35.25 15.63 -2.29
C LEU A 424 -34.59 15.71 -0.91
N ALA A 425 -33.70 14.76 -0.60
CA ALA A 425 -32.70 14.97 0.44
C ALA A 425 -31.69 16.02 -0.05
N GLU A 426 -31.19 16.87 0.85
CA GLU A 426 -30.37 18.08 0.56
C GLU A 426 -29.01 17.83 -0.14
N THR A 427 -28.77 16.65 -0.73
CA THR A 427 -27.54 16.27 -1.41
C THR A 427 -27.45 16.68 -2.88
N ASP A 428 -28.54 17.17 -3.47
CA ASP A 428 -28.62 17.48 -4.91
C ASP A 428 -28.46 18.99 -5.18
N LEU A 429 -27.21 19.49 -5.16
CA LEU A 429 -26.86 20.89 -5.48
C LEU A 429 -25.47 20.98 -6.19
N PRO A 430 -25.05 22.15 -6.70
CA PRO A 430 -25.08 22.57 -8.09
C PRO A 430 -23.69 22.47 -8.76
N GLY A 431 -23.64 22.13 -10.04
CA GLY A 431 -22.39 21.96 -10.79
C GLY A 431 -22.25 20.61 -11.52
N ALA A 432 -23.23 19.71 -11.37
CA ALA A 432 -23.48 18.71 -12.41
C ALA A 432 -23.87 19.47 -13.69
N ASP A 433 -23.28 19.09 -14.81
CA ASP A 433 -23.68 19.60 -16.13
C ASP A 433 -25.16 19.24 -16.31
N PHE A 434 -26.06 20.18 -16.05
CA PHE A 434 -27.51 19.94 -15.96
C PHE A 434 -28.06 19.39 -17.30
N LEU A 435 -27.35 19.67 -18.40
CA LEU A 435 -27.63 19.16 -19.73
C LEU A 435 -27.31 17.67 -19.92
N SER A 436 -26.51 17.07 -19.04
CA SER A 436 -26.22 15.62 -19.05
C SER A 436 -27.32 14.76 -18.43
N ILE A 437 -28.29 15.39 -17.75
CA ILE A 437 -29.37 14.71 -17.02
C ILE A 437 -30.68 14.69 -17.82
N ILE A 438 -30.82 15.52 -18.85
CA ILE A 438 -32.05 15.61 -19.65
C ILE A 438 -31.91 14.72 -20.89
N PRO A 439 -32.72 13.63 -21.02
CA PRO A 439 -32.76 12.84 -22.25
C PRO A 439 -33.20 13.71 -23.42
N SER A 440 -32.68 13.48 -24.62
CA SER A 440 -33.08 14.18 -25.84
C SER A 440 -34.57 14.04 -26.21
N ALA A 441 -35.30 13.18 -25.49
CA ALA A 441 -36.72 12.90 -25.66
C ALA A 441 -37.64 13.53 -24.58
N ALA A 442 -37.10 14.34 -23.65
CA ALA A 442 -37.90 14.96 -22.59
C ALA A 442 -38.80 16.10 -23.11
N ASP A 443 -40.00 16.25 -22.53
CA ASP A 443 -40.94 17.32 -22.86
C ASP A 443 -40.33 18.70 -22.50
N PRO A 444 -40.16 19.61 -23.47
CA PRO A 444 -39.54 20.91 -23.25
C PRO A 444 -40.26 21.79 -22.20
N SER A 445 -41.56 21.59 -21.99
CA SER A 445 -42.35 22.41 -21.07
C SER A 445 -42.10 22.08 -19.59
N GLU A 446 -41.83 20.81 -19.27
CA GLU A 446 -41.47 20.36 -17.92
C GLU A 446 -40.03 20.76 -17.57
N CYS A 447 -39.11 20.71 -18.54
CA CYS A 447 -37.72 21.15 -18.35
C CYS A 447 -37.61 22.66 -18.05
N ASN A 448 -38.47 23.48 -18.65
CA ASN A 448 -38.44 24.94 -18.43
C ASN A 448 -38.80 25.30 -16.98
N THR A 449 -39.71 24.55 -16.38
CA THR A 449 -40.16 24.74 -14.99
C THR A 449 -39.06 24.34 -13.99
N LEU A 450 -38.28 23.30 -14.33
CA LEU A 450 -37.12 22.86 -13.55
C LEU A 450 -35.95 23.85 -13.65
N CYS A 451 -35.69 24.37 -14.85
CA CYS A 451 -34.59 25.30 -15.12
C CYS A 451 -34.78 26.65 -14.40
N CYS A 452 -36.01 27.19 -14.41
CA CYS A 452 -36.35 28.44 -13.71
C CYS A 452 -36.21 28.35 -12.18
N ARG A 453 -36.35 27.16 -11.58
CA ARG A 453 -36.18 26.96 -10.12
C ARG A 453 -34.72 26.85 -9.68
N TYR A 454 -33.83 26.34 -10.53
CA TYR A 454 -32.44 26.02 -10.17
C TYR A 454 -31.42 27.09 -10.56
N ALA A 455 -31.66 27.87 -11.62
CA ALA A 455 -30.65 28.78 -12.16
C ALA A 455 -30.84 30.26 -11.80
N SER A 456 -31.92 30.65 -11.10
CA SER A 456 -32.28 32.07 -10.88
C SER A 456 -32.21 32.88 -12.19
N CYS A 457 -33.08 32.56 -13.15
CA CYS A 457 -33.30 33.40 -14.34
C CYS A 457 -34.31 34.52 -14.04
#